data_AF-M1CU09-F1
#
_entry.id   AF-M1CU09-F1
#
_cell.length_a   1.000
_cell.length_b   1.000
_cell.length_c   1.000
_cell.angle_alpha   90.00
_cell.angle_beta   90.00
_cell.angle_gamma   90.00
#
_symmetry.space_group_name_H-M   'P 1'
#
loop_
_entity.id
_entity.type
_entity.pdbx_description
1 polymer ?
#
loop_
_entity_poly.entity_id
_entity_poly.type
_entity_poly.pdbx_seq_one_letter_code
_entity_poly.pdbx_strand_id
1 'polypeptide(L)'
;MSPEAFMCNETDANGNTIKCGRPSDIWSLGCILYQMVYGRTPFSEFKTFWAKFKVITNPNHAIAYEPLSNPWLLDLMKKCLAWDRNARWRIPELLQHPFLVPPVPPQLPAPVEQTCTLLQLIAKSCENDSKASTLCLQLQNLLVHPSQVSHEALPVCQYQKLLGDVSALCLQLQEQLGNSERGTKM
;
A
#
# COMPACT_ATOMS: atom_id res chain seq x y z
N MET A 1 -19.73 26.11 -4.73
CA MET A 1 -18.81 27.11 -4.15
C MET A 1 -18.47 26.68 -2.74
N SER A 2 -17.24 26.96 -2.30
CA SER A 2 -16.79 26.73 -0.92
C SER A 2 -17.42 27.75 0.04
N PRO A 3 -17.51 27.46 1.35
CA PRO A 3 -18.06 28.39 2.33
C PRO A 3 -17.33 29.73 2.33
N GLU A 4 -15.99 29.70 2.27
CA GLU A 4 -15.18 30.92 2.28
C GLU A 4 -15.37 31.77 1.02
N ALA A 5 -15.75 31.19 -0.12
CA ALA A 5 -16.04 31.96 -1.33
C ALA A 5 -17.27 32.84 -1.22
N PHE A 6 -18.19 32.48 -0.33
CA PHE A 6 -19.36 33.29 -0.02
C PHE A 6 -19.08 34.37 1.04
N MET A 7 -18.05 34.18 1.85
CA MET A 7 -17.72 35.04 3.00
C MET A 7 -16.48 35.92 2.75
N CYS A 8 -15.72 35.65 1.69
CA CYS A 8 -14.53 36.41 1.31
C CYS A 8 -14.92 37.83 0.89
N ASN A 9 -14.90 38.73 1.86
CA ASN A 9 -14.87 40.18 1.67
C ASN A 9 -13.48 40.75 1.97
N GLU A 10 -12.47 39.89 2.16
CA GLU A 10 -11.11 40.34 2.48
C GLU A 10 -10.52 41.05 1.26
N THR A 11 -10.13 42.30 1.48
CA THR A 11 -9.37 43.11 0.54
C THR A 11 -7.90 43.12 0.98
N ASP A 12 -6.98 43.01 0.02
CA ASP A 12 -5.56 43.21 0.30
C ASP A 12 -5.28 44.66 0.73
N ALA A 13 -4.06 44.97 1.15
CA ALA A 13 -3.65 46.32 1.53
C ALA A 13 -3.85 47.38 0.43
N ASN A 14 -4.06 46.94 -0.82
CA ASN A 14 -4.28 47.77 -2.00
C ASN A 14 -5.78 47.83 -2.40
N GLY A 15 -6.69 47.23 -1.62
CA GLY A 15 -8.13 47.22 -1.89
C GLY A 15 -8.60 46.16 -2.88
N ASN A 16 -7.73 45.24 -3.33
CA ASN A 16 -8.13 44.17 -4.25
C ASN A 16 -8.76 43.00 -3.49
N THR A 17 -9.84 42.44 -4.02
CA THR A 17 -10.47 41.24 -3.46
C THR A 17 -9.49 40.06 -3.43
N ILE A 18 -9.23 39.53 -2.23
CA ILE A 18 -8.40 38.35 -2.05
C ILE A 18 -9.12 37.15 -2.68
N LYS A 19 -8.48 36.55 -3.69
CA LYS A 19 -9.02 35.37 -4.38
C LYS A 19 -9.11 34.19 -3.42
N CYS A 20 -10.21 33.44 -3.51
CA CYS A 20 -10.33 32.15 -2.84
C CYS A 20 -9.18 31.24 -3.26
N GLY A 21 -8.26 31.00 -2.32
CA GLY A 21 -7.02 30.26 -2.59
C GLY A 21 -7.22 28.74 -2.70
N ARG A 22 -6.09 28.03 -2.76
CA ARG A 22 -6.01 26.56 -2.93
C ARG A 22 -6.99 25.72 -2.09
N PRO A 23 -7.31 26.05 -0.81
CA PRO A 23 -8.32 25.28 -0.06
C PRO A 23 -9.72 25.28 -0.70
N SER A 24 -10.10 26.33 -1.42
CA SER A 24 -11.38 26.40 -2.12
C SER A 24 -11.46 25.41 -3.29
N ASP A 25 -10.32 25.17 -3.95
CA ASP A 25 -10.22 24.15 -5.00
C ASP A 25 -10.42 22.75 -4.41
N ILE A 26 -9.90 22.48 -3.21
CA ILE A 26 -10.10 21.21 -2.50
C ILE A 26 -11.59 20.96 -2.19
N TRP A 27 -12.32 22.00 -1.77
CA TRP A 27 -13.76 21.86 -1.57
C TRP A 27 -14.48 21.49 -2.87
N SER A 28 -14.09 22.12 -3.97
CA SER A 28 -14.65 21.83 -5.29
C SER A 28 -14.31 20.41 -5.75
N LEU A 29 -13.09 19.93 -5.48
CA LEU A 29 -12.70 18.54 -5.67
C LEU A 29 -13.57 17.59 -4.84
N GLY A 30 -13.82 17.90 -3.56
CA GLY A 30 -14.72 17.14 -2.71
C GLY A 30 -16.15 17.05 -3.27
N CYS A 31 -16.65 18.17 -3.82
CA CYS A 31 -17.96 18.20 -4.48
C CYS A 31 -18.00 17.33 -5.75
N ILE A 32 -16.92 17.33 -6.54
CA ILE A 32 -16.79 16.49 -7.75
C ILE A 32 -16.72 15.01 -7.37
N LEU A 33 -15.91 14.65 -6.35
CA LEU A 33 -15.84 13.28 -5.83
C LEU A 33 -17.22 12.80 -5.35
N TYR A 34 -17.91 13.61 -4.55
CA TYR A 34 -19.25 13.29 -4.08
C TYR A 34 -20.22 13.07 -5.26
N GLN A 35 -20.17 13.91 -6.28
CA GLN A 35 -20.98 13.80 -7.48
C GLN A 35 -20.68 12.52 -8.30
N MET A 36 -19.41 12.12 -8.39
CA MET A 36 -19.01 10.88 -9.05
C MET A 36 -19.50 9.64 -8.30
N VAL A 37 -19.53 9.71 -6.97
CA VAL A 37 -19.95 8.59 -6.10
C VAL A 37 -21.48 8.45 -6.03
N TYR A 38 -22.19 9.55 -5.82
CA TYR A 38 -23.64 9.53 -5.51
C TYR A 38 -24.53 10.02 -6.65
N GLY A 39 -23.94 10.37 -7.81
CA GLY A 39 -24.69 10.87 -8.96
C GLY A 39 -25.31 12.25 -8.78
N ARG A 40 -25.03 12.95 -7.67
CA ARG A 40 -25.50 14.31 -7.38
C ARG A 40 -24.53 15.07 -6.50
N THR A 41 -24.52 16.41 -6.54
CA THR A 41 -23.69 17.24 -5.64
C THR A 41 -24.19 17.15 -4.19
N PRO A 42 -23.33 17.45 -3.17
CA PRO A 42 -23.68 17.33 -1.75
C PRO A 42 -24.94 18.10 -1.36
N PHE A 43 -25.19 19.25 -1.98
CA PHE A 43 -26.30 20.17 -1.67
C PHE A 43 -27.36 20.22 -2.77
N SER A 44 -27.49 19.14 -3.55
CA SER A 44 -28.40 19.05 -4.71
C SER A 44 -29.90 19.12 -4.35
N GLU A 45 -30.24 18.82 -3.10
CA GLU A 45 -31.61 18.91 -2.57
C GLU A 45 -32.11 20.37 -2.48
N PHE A 46 -31.22 21.32 -2.20
CA PHE A 46 -31.55 22.74 -2.12
C PHE A 46 -31.63 23.33 -3.53
N LYS A 47 -32.84 23.67 -4.00
CA LYS A 47 -33.03 24.14 -5.38
C LYS A 47 -32.63 25.59 -5.61
N THR A 48 -32.87 26.46 -4.62
CA THR A 48 -32.56 27.89 -4.74
C THR A 48 -31.13 28.18 -4.34
N PHE A 49 -30.54 29.22 -4.96
CA PHE A 49 -29.22 29.71 -4.58
C PHE A 49 -29.15 30.08 -3.11
N TRP A 50 -30.18 30.77 -2.60
CA TRP A 50 -30.21 31.23 -1.21
C TRP A 50 -30.31 30.08 -0.20
N ALA A 51 -31.05 29.02 -0.52
CA ALA A 51 -31.08 27.82 0.31
C ALA A 51 -29.69 27.15 0.36
N LYS A 52 -29.02 27.01 -0.79
CA LYS A 52 -27.64 26.48 -0.86
C LYS A 52 -26.66 27.34 -0.07
N PHE A 53 -26.72 28.66 -0.23
CA PHE A 53 -25.87 29.60 0.51
C PHE A 53 -26.02 29.40 2.01
N LYS A 54 -27.27 29.35 2.52
CA LYS A 54 -27.55 29.23 3.95
C LYS A 54 -26.99 27.96 4.55
N VAL A 55 -27.03 26.84 3.84
CA VAL A 55 -26.50 25.56 4.34
C VAL A 55 -24.98 25.47 4.18
N ILE A 56 -24.41 25.96 3.07
CA ILE A 56 -22.96 25.92 2.83
C ILE A 56 -22.23 26.81 3.84
N THR A 57 -22.81 27.96 4.22
CA THR A 57 -22.22 28.88 5.21
C THR A 57 -22.51 28.49 6.66
N ASN A 58 -23.32 27.46 6.91
CA ASN A 58 -23.61 26.96 8.26
C ASN A 58 -22.66 25.80 8.62
N PRO A 59 -21.66 26.01 9.50
CA PRO A 59 -20.71 24.96 9.87
C PRO A 59 -21.34 23.80 10.68
N ASN A 60 -22.54 24.00 11.24
CA ASN A 60 -23.27 22.98 11.98
C ASN A 60 -24.14 22.09 11.06
N HIS A 61 -24.24 22.41 9.77
CA HIS A 61 -24.95 21.57 8.83
C HIS A 61 -24.14 20.31 8.53
N ALA A 62 -24.75 19.14 8.65
CA ALA A 62 -24.11 17.87 8.30
C ALA A 62 -24.38 17.54 6.83
N ILE A 63 -23.32 17.32 6.04
CA ILE A 63 -23.46 16.70 4.71
C ILE A 63 -23.91 15.25 4.91
N ALA A 64 -24.98 14.87 4.22
CA ALA A 64 -25.42 13.47 4.16
C ALA A 64 -24.43 12.65 3.33
N TYR A 65 -24.09 11.45 3.79
CA TYR A 65 -23.29 10.49 3.03
C TYR A 65 -23.99 9.15 3.07
N GLU A 66 -24.48 8.65 1.93
CA GLU A 66 -25.03 7.29 1.88
C GLU A 66 -23.93 6.24 2.15
N PRO A 67 -24.28 5.05 2.67
CA PRO A 67 -23.32 3.99 2.91
C PRO A 67 -22.49 3.65 1.67
N LEU A 68 -21.17 3.51 1.86
CA LEU A 68 -20.22 3.15 0.80
C LEU A 68 -19.41 1.93 1.22
N SER A 69 -19.14 1.06 0.26
CA SER A 69 -18.30 -0.13 0.47
C SER A 69 -16.83 0.21 0.75
N ASN A 70 -16.34 1.34 0.20
CA ASN A 70 -14.96 1.78 0.39
C ASN A 70 -14.89 2.87 1.49
N PRO A 71 -14.43 2.55 2.71
CA PRO A 71 -14.34 3.50 3.80
C PRO A 71 -13.28 4.59 3.57
N TRP A 72 -12.21 4.29 2.82
CA TRP A 72 -11.17 5.27 2.52
C TRP A 72 -11.65 6.34 1.55
N LEU A 73 -12.51 5.99 0.58
CA LEU A 73 -13.11 6.99 -0.30
C LEU A 73 -14.02 7.95 0.49
N LEU A 74 -14.82 7.40 1.42
CA LEU A 74 -15.67 8.21 2.30
C LEU A 74 -14.85 9.16 3.17
N ASP A 75 -13.75 8.68 3.76
CA ASP A 75 -12.87 9.53 4.57
C ASP A 75 -12.24 10.64 3.73
N LEU A 76 -11.68 10.31 2.56
CA LEU A 76 -11.08 11.29 1.65
C LEU A 76 -12.08 12.40 1.28
N MET A 77 -13.32 12.05 0.93
CA MET A 77 -14.37 13.05 0.65
C MET A 77 -14.65 13.96 1.83
N LYS A 78 -14.74 13.40 3.05
CA LYS A 78 -14.95 14.19 4.29
C LYS A 78 -13.79 15.15 4.56
N LYS A 79 -12.54 14.74 4.31
CA LYS A 79 -11.36 15.62 4.43
C LYS A 79 -11.41 16.78 3.43
N CYS A 80 -11.89 16.53 2.21
CA CYS A 80 -12.07 17.58 1.20
C CYS A 80 -13.22 18.54 1.53
N LEU A 81 -14.31 18.04 2.12
CA LEU A 81 -15.53 18.78 2.44
C LEU A 81 -15.55 19.30 3.90
N ALA A 82 -14.39 19.52 4.50
CA ALA A 82 -14.30 20.19 5.79
C ALA A 82 -14.67 21.69 5.66
N TRP A 83 -15.56 22.18 6.53
CA TRP A 83 -16.01 23.58 6.50
C TRP A 83 -14.89 24.55 6.84
N ASP A 84 -14.17 24.28 7.94
CA ASP A 84 -13.01 25.06 8.31
C ASP A 84 -11.91 24.88 7.26
N ARG A 85 -11.50 26.00 6.65
CA ARG A 85 -10.45 26.04 5.63
C ARG A 85 -9.11 25.52 6.15
N ASN A 86 -8.85 25.68 7.44
CA ASN A 86 -7.58 25.30 8.07
C ASN A 86 -7.56 23.81 8.43
N ALA A 87 -8.72 23.24 8.76
CA ALA A 87 -8.88 21.81 8.96
C ALA A 87 -8.99 21.03 7.63
N ARG A 88 -9.29 21.70 6.52
CA ARG A 88 -9.40 21.10 5.19
C ARG A 88 -8.02 20.69 4.67
N TRP A 89 -7.90 19.42 4.31
CA TRP A 89 -6.64 18.85 3.84
C TRP A 89 -6.16 19.51 2.55
N ARG A 90 -4.83 19.61 2.41
CA ARG A 90 -4.15 20.12 1.23
C ARG A 90 -3.72 18.98 0.31
N ILE A 91 -3.40 19.31 -0.94
CA ILE A 91 -2.96 18.32 -1.95
C ILE A 91 -1.86 17.37 -1.43
N PRO A 92 -0.78 17.82 -0.77
CA PRO A 92 0.25 16.89 -0.29
C PRO A 92 -0.27 15.84 0.71
N GLU A 93 -1.24 16.21 1.55
CA GLU A 93 -1.85 15.31 2.54
C GLU A 93 -2.80 14.33 1.84
N LEU A 94 -3.63 14.83 0.91
CA LEU A 94 -4.55 14.00 0.13
C LEU A 94 -3.82 12.95 -0.70
N LEU A 95 -2.67 13.31 -1.29
CA LEU A 95 -1.86 12.38 -2.09
C LEU A 95 -1.26 11.22 -1.29
N GLN A 96 -1.19 11.34 0.04
CA GLN A 96 -0.74 10.26 0.94
C GLN A 96 -1.90 9.46 1.55
N HIS A 97 -3.14 9.78 1.18
CA HIS A 97 -4.31 9.13 1.75
C HIS A 97 -4.39 7.65 1.31
N PRO A 98 -4.80 6.70 2.19
CA PRO A 98 -4.92 5.27 1.86
C PRO A 98 -5.79 4.93 0.64
N PHE A 99 -6.69 5.83 0.25
CA PHE A 99 -7.47 5.69 -0.99
C PHE A 99 -6.59 5.77 -2.25
N LEU A 100 -5.59 6.65 -2.25
CA LEU A 100 -4.66 6.86 -3.37
C LEU A 100 -3.38 6.04 -3.22
N VAL A 101 -2.98 5.77 -1.97
CA VAL A 101 -1.81 4.95 -1.62
C VAL A 101 -2.28 3.82 -0.70
N PRO A 102 -2.92 2.76 -1.24
CA PRO A 102 -3.37 1.64 -0.42
C PRO A 102 -2.20 1.03 0.35
N PRO A 103 -2.37 0.71 1.65
CA PRO A 103 -1.36 -0.01 2.38
C PRO A 103 -1.13 -1.35 1.69
N VAL A 104 0.12 -1.64 1.36
CA VAL A 104 0.51 -2.95 0.84
C VAL A 104 0.20 -3.95 1.94
N PRO A 105 -0.66 -4.97 1.71
CA PRO A 105 -0.85 -6.04 2.67
C PRO A 105 0.52 -6.59 3.07
N PRO A 106 0.73 -7.02 4.34
CA PRO A 106 1.95 -7.74 4.70
C PRO A 106 2.15 -8.83 3.66
N GLN A 107 3.22 -8.73 2.87
CA GLN A 107 3.57 -9.75 1.90
C GLN A 107 3.62 -11.05 2.70
N LEU A 108 2.90 -12.09 2.24
CA LEU A 108 3.18 -13.44 2.69
C LEU A 108 4.70 -13.66 2.52
N PRO A 109 5.37 -14.31 3.48
CA PRO A 109 6.82 -14.50 3.42
C PRO A 109 7.18 -15.02 2.04
N ALA A 110 8.14 -14.34 1.37
CA ALA A 110 8.49 -14.62 -0.01
C ALA A 110 8.76 -16.14 -0.18
N PRO A 111 8.54 -16.75 -1.36
CA PRO A 111 8.76 -18.18 -1.55
C PRO A 111 10.14 -18.66 -1.05
N VAL A 112 11.15 -17.79 -1.11
CA VAL A 112 12.52 -18.01 -0.59
C VAL A 112 12.54 -18.23 0.92
N GLU A 113 11.73 -17.51 1.71
CA GLU A 113 11.66 -17.68 3.17
C GLU A 113 11.03 -19.03 3.56
N GLN A 114 10.08 -19.52 2.77
CA GLN A 114 9.46 -20.83 2.97
C GLN A 114 10.43 -21.96 2.66
N THR A 115 11.19 -21.85 1.55
CA THR A 115 12.26 -22.80 1.22
C THR A 115 13.38 -22.79 2.28
N CYS A 116 13.75 -21.62 2.78
CA CYS A 116 14.70 -21.47 3.88
C CYS A 116 14.21 -22.14 5.18
N THR A 117 12.93 -22.00 5.49
CA THR A 117 12.31 -22.61 6.68
C THR A 117 12.34 -24.14 6.59
N LEU A 118 12.02 -24.72 5.43
CA LEU A 118 12.07 -26.16 5.21
C LEU A 118 13.49 -26.71 5.39
N LEU A 119 14.50 -26.05 4.82
CA LEU A 119 15.90 -26.47 4.95
C LEU A 119 16.42 -26.35 6.39
N GLN A 120 15.98 -25.33 7.12
CA GLN A 120 16.30 -25.18 8.54
C GLN A 120 15.65 -26.27 9.40
N LEU A 121 14.42 -26.69 9.08
CA LEU A 121 13.76 -27.81 9.75
C LEU A 121 14.48 -29.14 9.50
N ILE A 122 14.90 -29.40 8.25
CA ILE A 122 15.70 -30.59 7.91
C ILE A 122 17.06 -30.57 8.64
N ALA A 123 17.72 -29.41 8.71
CA ALA A 123 18.99 -29.28 9.43
C ALA A 123 18.81 -29.55 10.94
N LYS A 124 17.73 -29.03 11.55
CA LYS A 124 17.39 -29.28 12.96
C LYS A 124 17.02 -30.75 13.24
N SER A 125 16.36 -31.45 12.31
CA SER A 125 16.10 -32.88 12.50
C SER A 125 17.36 -33.74 12.41
N CYS A 126 18.46 -33.19 11.88
CA CYS A 126 19.74 -33.86 11.70
C CYS A 126 20.84 -33.33 12.62
N GLU A 127 20.51 -32.91 13.85
CA GLU A 127 21.46 -32.29 14.80
C GLU A 127 22.76 -33.10 15.04
N ASN A 128 22.74 -34.42 14.83
CA ASN A 128 23.89 -35.30 14.97
C ASN A 128 24.70 -35.52 13.67
N ASP A 129 24.21 -35.05 12.53
CA ASP A 129 24.86 -35.18 11.22
C ASP A 129 25.36 -33.81 10.73
N SER A 130 26.63 -33.52 11.06
CA SER A 130 27.33 -32.31 10.63
C SER A 130 27.37 -32.13 9.11
N LYS A 131 27.30 -33.21 8.32
CA LYS A 131 27.32 -33.15 6.85
C LYS A 131 25.96 -32.72 6.32
N ALA A 132 24.88 -33.31 6.82
CA ALA A 132 23.52 -32.91 6.44
C ALA A 132 23.24 -31.43 6.74
N SER A 133 23.67 -30.95 7.91
CA SER A 133 23.55 -29.54 8.28
C SER A 133 24.36 -28.61 7.35
N THR A 134 25.58 -29.01 6.97
CA THR A 134 26.41 -28.25 6.02
C THR A 134 25.77 -28.18 4.62
N LEU A 135 25.19 -29.27 4.14
CA LEU A 135 24.50 -29.32 2.84
C LEU A 135 23.25 -28.42 2.82
N CYS A 136 22.46 -28.41 3.89
CA CYS A 136 21.31 -27.51 4.03
C CYS A 136 21.72 -26.03 3.97
N LEU A 137 22.83 -25.66 4.63
CA LEU A 137 23.37 -24.28 4.60
C LEU A 137 23.89 -23.90 3.21
N GLN A 138 24.57 -24.81 2.51
CA GLN A 138 25.05 -24.56 1.15
C GLN A 138 23.88 -24.36 0.17
N LEU A 139 22.85 -25.20 0.27
CA LEU A 139 21.65 -25.08 -0.56
C LEU A 139 20.89 -23.78 -0.25
N GLN A 140 20.77 -23.42 1.03
CA GLN A 140 20.17 -22.15 1.44
C GLN A 140 20.92 -20.94 0.88
N ASN A 141 22.26 -20.93 0.95
CA ASN A 141 23.07 -19.84 0.40
C ASN A 141 22.92 -19.68 -1.13
N LEU A 142 22.86 -20.80 -1.88
CA LEU A 142 22.64 -20.76 -3.33
C LEU A 142 21.24 -20.25 -3.71
N LEU A 143 20.23 -20.53 -2.89
CA LEU A 143 18.84 -20.12 -3.15
C LEU A 143 18.54 -18.68 -2.69
N VAL A 144 19.22 -18.19 -1.66
CA VAL A 144 19.04 -16.84 -1.09
C VAL A 144 19.83 -15.77 -1.87
N HIS A 145 20.97 -16.14 -2.46
CA HIS A 145 21.82 -15.21 -3.22
C HIS A 145 22.01 -15.65 -4.70
N PRO A 146 20.94 -15.65 -5.52
CA PRO A 146 21.10 -15.83 -6.97
C PRO A 146 21.78 -14.61 -7.65
N SER A 147 22.02 -13.53 -6.91
CA SER A 147 22.43 -12.22 -7.41
C SER A 147 23.78 -11.73 -6.84
N GLN A 148 24.87 -12.17 -7.46
CA GLN A 148 25.91 -11.21 -7.90
C GLN A 148 25.67 -10.76 -9.35
N VAL A 149 24.46 -10.95 -9.86
CA VAL A 149 24.12 -10.69 -11.25
C VAL A 149 23.10 -9.57 -11.29
N SER A 150 23.63 -8.37 -11.53
CA SER A 150 22.92 -7.18 -11.97
C SER A 150 22.06 -7.47 -13.22
N HIS A 151 21.13 -6.56 -13.51
CA HIS A 151 20.17 -6.51 -14.63
C HIS A 151 20.75 -6.61 -16.07
N GLU A 152 21.71 -7.49 -16.33
CA GLU A 152 22.12 -7.92 -17.67
C GLU A 152 21.92 -9.44 -17.79
N ALA A 153 21.35 -9.87 -18.91
CA ALA A 153 21.00 -11.25 -19.16
C ALA A 153 22.21 -12.18 -18.96
N LEU A 154 22.13 -13.05 -17.96
CA LEU A 154 23.11 -14.12 -17.75
C LEU A 154 23.17 -15.03 -18.98
N PRO A 155 24.38 -15.43 -19.44
CA PRO A 155 24.52 -16.49 -20.42
C PRO A 155 23.80 -17.76 -19.93
N VAL A 156 23.07 -18.44 -20.80
CA VAL A 156 22.34 -19.69 -20.51
C VAL A 156 23.21 -20.73 -19.77
N CYS A 157 24.51 -20.75 -20.04
CA CYS A 157 25.49 -21.61 -19.39
C CYS A 157 25.59 -21.42 -17.87
N GLN A 158 25.38 -20.20 -17.36
CA GLN A 158 25.45 -19.92 -15.91
C GLN A 158 24.22 -20.44 -15.17
N TYR A 159 23.04 -20.37 -15.78
CA TYR A 159 21.82 -20.99 -15.24
C TYR A 159 21.91 -22.51 -15.23
N GLN A 160 22.48 -23.11 -16.29
CA GLN A 160 22.71 -24.57 -16.32
C GLN A 160 23.65 -25.01 -15.21
N LYS A 161 24.72 -24.26 -14.95
CA LYS A 161 25.64 -24.53 -13.85
C LYS A 161 24.94 -24.46 -12.49
N LEU A 162 24.18 -23.38 -12.23
CA LEU A 162 23.44 -23.20 -10.98
C LEU A 162 22.43 -24.33 -10.74
N LEU A 163 21.69 -24.74 -11.77
CA LEU A 163 20.76 -25.89 -11.68
C LEU A 163 21.50 -27.19 -11.38
N GLY A 164 22.68 -27.41 -11.99
CA GLY A 164 23.54 -28.55 -11.71
C GLY A 164 24.01 -28.57 -10.24
N ASP A 165 24.47 -27.43 -9.73
CA ASP A 165 24.95 -27.28 -8.36
C ASP A 165 23.82 -27.53 -7.33
N VAL A 166 22.64 -26.96 -7.56
CA VAL A 166 21.44 -27.20 -6.72
C VAL A 166 21.04 -28.68 -6.74
N SER A 167 21.00 -29.31 -7.92
CA SER A 167 20.64 -30.72 -8.05
C SER A 167 21.64 -31.64 -7.34
N ALA A 168 22.94 -31.35 -7.43
CA ALA A 168 23.98 -32.15 -6.79
C ALA A 168 23.85 -32.11 -5.25
N LEU A 169 23.65 -30.92 -4.69
CA LEU A 169 23.45 -30.75 -3.24
C LEU A 169 22.18 -31.45 -2.74
N CYS A 170 21.08 -31.39 -3.50
CA CYS A 170 19.85 -32.11 -3.17
C CYS A 170 20.05 -33.64 -3.13
N LEU A 171 20.77 -34.20 -4.11
CA LEU A 171 21.07 -35.64 -4.15
C LEU A 171 21.96 -36.06 -2.98
N GLN A 172 23.01 -35.27 -2.70
CA GLN A 172 23.89 -35.52 -1.56
C GLN A 172 23.13 -35.48 -0.23
N LEU A 173 22.23 -34.50 -0.06
CA LEU A 173 21.41 -34.38 1.15
C LEU A 173 20.48 -35.58 1.29
N GLN A 174 19.83 -36.02 0.20
CA GLN A 174 18.95 -37.18 0.19
C GLN A 174 19.70 -38.48 0.55
N GLU A 175 20.92 -38.67 0.02
CA GLU A 175 21.77 -39.83 0.36
C GLU A 175 22.20 -39.81 1.83
N GLN A 176 22.59 -38.66 2.38
CA GLN A 176 22.94 -38.55 3.80
C GLN A 176 21.75 -38.87 4.70
N LEU A 177 20.56 -38.33 4.38
CA LEU A 177 19.33 -38.63 5.12
C LEU A 177 18.99 -40.14 5.08
N GLY A 178 19.07 -40.76 3.90
CA GLY A 178 18.82 -42.21 3.76
C GLY A 178 19.86 -43.11 4.41
N ASN A 179 21.09 -42.63 4.64
CA ASN A 179 22.12 -43.35 5.39
C ASN A 179 21.93 -43.22 6.90
N SER A 180 21.51 -42.05 7.37
CA SER A 180 21.19 -41.81 8.79
C SER A 180 20.03 -42.71 9.26
N GLU A 181 18.99 -42.91 8.44
CA GLU A 181 17.86 -43.80 8.79
C GLU A 181 18.24 -45.28 8.88
N ARG A 182 19.26 -45.71 8.13
CA ARG A 182 19.76 -47.10 8.14
C ARG A 182 20.65 -47.41 9.34
N GLY A 183 21.37 -46.41 9.87
CA GLY A 183 22.21 -46.57 11.07
C GLY A 183 21.42 -46.69 12.38
N THR A 184 20.22 -46.12 12.48
CA THR A 184 19.37 -46.16 13.69
C THR A 184 18.59 -47.47 13.85
N LYS A 185 18.61 -48.36 12.85
CA LYS A 185 17.90 -49.65 12.85
C LYS A 185 18.80 -50.88 13.10
N MET A 186 20.09 -50.68 13.41
CA MET A 186 21.00 -51.74 13.85
C MET A 186 21.23 -51.72 15.35
#